data_AF-A0A6A4LW71-F1
#
_entry.id   AF-A0A6A4LW71-F1
#
_cell.length_a   1.000
_cell.length_b   1.000
_cell.length_c   1.000
_cell.angle_alpha   90.00
_cell.angle_beta   90.00
_cell.angle_gamma   90.00
#
_symmetry.space_group_name_H-M   'P 1'
#
loop_
_entity.id
_entity.type
_entity.pdbx_description
1 polymer ?
#
loop_
_entity_poly.entity_id
_entity_poly.type
_entity_poly.pdbx_seq_one_letter_code
_entity_poly.pdbx_strand_id
1 'polypeptide(L)'
;MTMERSNSTEAAKSTVLSIECLRGSSTGDEWTGDMLQTGDIVEELKIGSRTGPVTAPFEKGRAGVQKILHNSFKEKTTSILACIVPNESAGKKQYMLRSISDPNYAVGFVDRTEADCLDLQATRTSRMVNAIATTKLQDGYVPYPWEKRMQETLPIPNSSCFLSILFLPKASDRVASRPNDLEDTLARGNAWLNASQASGVPVVFMNIQTESLLTKQISGETASSTVNTGSLSDLTNLANTSLYGFEDYHGVDIGLVRAVRLWYSPFGGEVSFEIKIKETDLKLGFAISRTEEGFIYISSVIDGDDNAASTRSGLSNLYKEAARASKRLVISRVSNQKVLPWIVSTTGAVRCFDTISLSQKLSLHLHARVPITLHFFLWDRSLASSSGATTRIRVSSSSPSALPFPPGMQFSSNPSANQIVPLPSEVPSEGEIVENRVDRDTTGEASFRFRDFALPNNWI
;
A
#
# COMPACT_ATOMS: atom_id res chain seq x y z
N MET A 1 65.83 22.16 60.27
CA MET A 1 65.81 20.84 60.93
C MET A 1 64.39 20.30 60.84
N THR A 2 63.95 19.75 59.70
CA THR A 2 64.10 18.34 59.29
C THR A 2 63.82 17.34 60.41
N MET A 3 62.67 16.67 60.34
CA MET A 3 62.64 15.22 60.17
C MET A 3 61.28 14.78 59.58
N GLU A 4 61.38 14.14 58.42
CA GLU A 4 60.32 13.42 57.73
C GLU A 4 59.84 12.21 58.54
N ARG A 5 58.56 11.85 58.36
CA ARG A 5 58.19 10.44 58.28
C ARG A 5 57.11 10.26 57.22
N SER A 6 57.60 9.86 56.06
CA SER A 6 56.90 9.21 54.97
C SER A 6 56.09 8.00 55.44
N ASN A 7 54.87 7.88 54.93
CA ASN A 7 54.41 6.61 54.36
C ASN A 7 53.26 6.87 53.38
N SER A 8 53.66 6.87 52.11
CA SER A 8 52.88 6.62 50.91
C SER A 8 51.86 5.50 51.09
N THR A 9 50.59 5.81 50.84
CA THR A 9 49.61 4.84 50.34
C THR A 9 49.13 5.38 49.00
N GLU A 10 49.86 5.04 47.94
CA GLU A 10 49.28 5.04 46.59
C GLU A 10 48.01 4.19 46.66
N ALA A 11 46.86 4.81 46.39
CA ALA A 11 45.66 4.07 46.05
C ALA A 11 46.01 3.23 44.81
N ALA A 12 46.23 1.93 45.02
CA ALA A 12 46.49 1.00 43.94
C ALA A 12 45.33 1.10 42.95
N LYS A 13 45.60 1.66 41.76
CA LYS A 13 44.65 1.63 40.65
C LYS A 13 44.32 0.16 40.41
N SER A 14 43.08 -0.25 40.69
CA SER A 14 42.62 -1.62 40.48
C SER A 14 42.68 -1.92 38.98
N THR A 15 43.73 -2.58 38.54
CA THR A 15 43.92 -2.99 37.15
C THR A 15 43.11 -4.25 36.88
N VAL A 16 42.23 -4.18 35.88
CA VAL A 16 41.42 -5.31 35.41
C VAL A 16 41.97 -5.85 34.10
N LEU A 17 41.76 -7.15 33.87
CA LEU A 17 42.09 -7.76 32.60
C LEU A 17 40.94 -7.51 31.63
N SER A 18 41.22 -6.85 30.51
CA SER A 18 40.21 -6.53 29.49
C SER A 18 40.55 -7.20 28.16
N ILE A 19 39.52 -7.43 27.36
CA ILE A 19 39.64 -7.95 26.00
C ILE A 19 40.07 -6.84 25.05
N GLU A 20 40.97 -7.18 24.12
CA GLU A 20 41.38 -6.34 23.00
C GLU A 20 41.16 -7.11 21.68
N CYS A 21 40.26 -6.62 20.83
CA CYS A 21 40.06 -7.18 19.51
C CYS A 21 41.23 -6.79 18.59
N LEU A 22 42.01 -7.79 18.15
CA LEU A 22 43.20 -7.62 17.32
C LEU A 22 42.89 -7.72 15.82
N ARG A 23 41.82 -8.45 15.46
CA ARG A 23 41.32 -8.57 14.09
C ARG A 23 39.79 -8.67 14.10
N GLY A 24 39.13 -7.79 13.33
CA GLY A 24 37.67 -7.70 13.23
C GLY A 24 37.05 -8.85 12.43
N SER A 25 35.73 -9.02 12.57
CA SER A 25 35.01 -10.11 11.91
C SER A 25 34.78 -9.80 10.43
N SER A 26 34.77 -10.84 9.61
CA SER A 26 34.40 -10.73 8.19
C SER A 26 32.88 -10.83 7.95
N THR A 27 32.14 -11.24 8.97
CA THR A 27 30.68 -11.23 8.99
C THR A 27 30.21 -9.94 9.67
N GLY A 28 29.18 -9.27 9.16
CA GLY A 28 28.63 -8.04 9.75
C GLY A 28 28.01 -8.20 11.16
N ASP A 29 28.23 -9.35 11.80
CA ASP A 29 27.75 -9.78 13.12
C ASP A 29 28.66 -9.31 14.27
N GLU A 30 29.44 -8.24 14.06
CA GLU A 30 30.29 -7.63 15.09
C GLU A 30 29.52 -7.15 16.34
N TRP A 31 28.19 -7.27 16.37
CA TRP A 31 27.32 -6.70 17.39
C TRP A 31 26.45 -7.72 18.15
N THR A 32 26.65 -9.02 17.91
CA THR A 32 25.94 -10.09 18.63
C THR A 32 26.46 -10.22 20.07
N GLY A 33 25.56 -10.53 21.03
CA GLY A 33 25.89 -10.63 22.46
C GLY A 33 26.86 -11.76 22.81
N ASP A 34 27.06 -12.70 21.89
CA ASP A 34 27.92 -13.87 22.06
C ASP A 34 29.39 -13.63 21.64
N MET A 35 29.71 -12.45 21.09
CA MET A 35 31.06 -12.13 20.61
C MET A 35 31.78 -11.15 21.55
N LEU A 36 32.90 -11.59 22.14
CA LEU A 36 33.76 -10.78 23.02
C LEU A 36 34.26 -9.52 22.30
N GLN A 37 34.18 -8.34 22.88
CA GLN A 37 34.60 -7.07 22.26
C GLN A 37 35.70 -6.35 23.03
N THR A 38 36.34 -5.37 22.38
CA THR A 38 37.35 -4.53 23.03
C THR A 38 36.74 -3.76 24.19
N GLY A 39 37.29 -3.92 25.39
CA GLY A 39 36.78 -3.27 26.61
C GLY A 39 35.89 -4.17 27.47
N ASP A 40 35.61 -5.41 27.06
CA ASP A 40 34.96 -6.39 27.93
C ASP A 40 35.91 -6.81 29.06
N ILE A 41 35.41 -6.84 30.29
CA ILE A 41 36.18 -7.23 31.48
C ILE A 41 36.14 -8.75 31.61
N VAL A 42 37.31 -9.36 31.83
CA VAL A 42 37.45 -10.81 31.99
C VAL A 42 37.30 -11.16 33.47
N GLU A 43 36.26 -11.91 33.81
CA GLU A 43 36.01 -12.37 35.18
C GLU A 43 36.53 -13.80 35.42
N GLU A 44 36.41 -14.65 34.42
CA GLU A 44 36.77 -16.07 34.48
C GLU A 44 37.42 -16.53 33.18
N LEU A 45 38.50 -17.30 33.28
CA LEU A 45 39.18 -17.94 32.17
C LEU A 45 39.21 -19.47 32.39
N LYS A 46 38.51 -20.21 31.55
CA LYS A 46 38.47 -21.67 31.58
C LYS A 46 39.15 -22.25 30.34
N ILE A 47 40.23 -22.99 30.55
CA ILE A 47 41.03 -23.60 29.47
C ILE A 47 40.95 -25.11 29.58
N GLY A 48 40.18 -25.74 28.69
CA GLY A 48 39.97 -27.19 28.66
C GLY A 48 39.23 -27.75 29.89
N SER A 49 39.09 -29.07 29.96
CA SER A 49 38.30 -29.76 31.01
C SER A 49 39.12 -30.17 32.24
N ARG A 50 40.43 -29.91 32.26
CA ARG A 50 41.37 -30.45 33.27
C ARG A 50 41.91 -29.43 34.27
N THR A 51 41.91 -28.14 33.92
CA THR A 51 42.30 -27.05 34.82
C THR A 51 41.04 -26.34 35.32
N GLY A 52 40.94 -26.15 36.64
CA GLY A 52 39.85 -25.37 37.24
C GLY A 52 39.79 -23.95 36.68
N PRO A 53 38.64 -23.28 36.76
CA PRO A 53 38.49 -21.93 36.24
C PRO A 53 39.43 -20.96 36.97
N VAL A 54 40.15 -20.15 36.20
CA VAL A 54 41.00 -19.09 36.74
C VAL A 54 40.15 -17.83 36.83
N THR A 55 39.85 -17.39 38.04
CA THR A 55 38.98 -16.23 38.29
C THR A 55 39.82 -14.98 38.58
N ALA A 56 39.26 -13.81 38.27
CA ALA A 56 39.81 -12.53 38.69
C ALA A 56 39.84 -12.42 40.24
N PRO A 57 40.80 -11.67 40.82
CA PRO A 57 41.89 -10.95 40.17
C PRO A 57 43.02 -11.87 39.70
N PHE A 58 43.47 -11.70 38.44
CA PHE A 58 44.53 -12.52 37.87
C PHE A 58 45.90 -12.14 38.45
N GLU A 59 46.60 -13.11 39.06
CA GLU A 59 47.96 -12.89 39.55
C GLU A 59 48.90 -12.42 38.43
N LYS A 60 49.47 -11.22 38.57
CA LYS A 60 50.33 -10.55 37.57
C LYS A 60 49.61 -10.14 36.27
N GLY A 61 48.29 -9.99 36.28
CA GLY A 61 47.49 -9.45 35.17
C GLY A 61 47.73 -10.19 33.84
N ARG A 62 47.91 -9.43 32.76
CA ARG A 62 48.20 -9.93 31.41
C ARG A 62 49.40 -10.88 31.38
N ALA A 63 50.47 -10.58 32.13
CA ALA A 63 51.68 -11.39 32.14
C ALA A 63 51.43 -12.78 32.76
N GLY A 64 50.56 -12.86 33.77
CA GLY A 64 50.10 -14.11 34.35
C GLY A 64 49.28 -14.94 33.36
N VAL A 65 48.30 -14.31 32.70
CA VAL A 65 47.44 -14.96 31.70
C VAL A 65 48.24 -15.45 30.50
N GLN A 66 49.22 -14.67 30.02
CA GLN A 66 50.12 -15.09 28.93
C GLN A 66 50.96 -16.32 29.29
N LYS A 67 51.38 -16.46 30.55
CA LYS A 67 52.07 -17.66 31.04
C LYS A 67 51.16 -18.90 31.04
N ILE A 68 49.90 -18.72 31.43
CA ILE A 68 48.88 -19.79 31.41
C ILE A 68 48.58 -20.22 29.97
N LEU A 69 48.39 -19.27 29.05
CA LEU A 69 48.18 -19.54 27.62
C LEU A 69 49.39 -20.23 26.99
N HIS A 70 50.62 -19.82 27.35
CA HIS A 70 51.85 -20.44 26.88
C HIS A 70 51.96 -21.92 27.29
N ASN A 71 51.66 -22.23 28.55
CA ASN A 71 51.69 -23.59 29.07
C ASN A 71 50.60 -24.46 28.40
N SER A 72 49.38 -23.92 28.27
CA SER A 72 48.26 -24.61 27.62
C SER A 72 48.52 -24.88 26.13
N PHE A 73 49.13 -23.93 25.42
CA PHE A 73 49.57 -24.12 24.03
C PHE A 73 50.62 -25.23 23.90
N LYS A 74 51.59 -25.30 24.82
CA LYS A 74 52.59 -26.39 24.86
C LYS A 74 51.98 -27.74 25.16
N GLU A 75 50.96 -27.78 26.01
CA GLU A 75 50.23 -28.99 26.40
C GLU A 75 49.16 -29.42 25.38
N LYS A 76 48.97 -28.64 24.29
CA LYS A 76 47.95 -28.84 23.25
C LYS A 76 46.51 -28.90 23.79
N THR A 77 46.26 -28.28 24.95
CA THR A 77 44.92 -28.17 25.53
C THR A 77 44.17 -27.01 24.87
N THR A 78 43.25 -27.32 23.95
CA THR A 78 42.35 -26.34 23.33
C THR A 78 41.00 -26.32 24.02
N SER A 79 40.44 -25.13 24.22
CA SER A 79 39.03 -24.97 24.63
C SER A 79 38.10 -25.20 23.43
N ILE A 80 36.85 -25.57 23.68
CA ILE A 80 35.86 -25.92 22.63
C ILE A 80 35.34 -24.67 21.88
N LEU A 81 35.62 -23.46 22.37
CA LEU A 81 35.05 -22.21 21.84
C LEU A 81 36.07 -21.30 21.13
N ALA A 82 37.37 -21.46 21.39
CA ALA A 82 38.43 -20.67 20.75
C ALA A 82 39.77 -21.41 20.73
N CYS A 83 40.58 -21.12 19.70
CA CYS A 83 41.92 -21.67 19.50
C CYS A 83 43.00 -20.70 19.97
N ILE A 84 43.97 -21.19 20.76
CA ILE A 84 45.14 -20.41 21.19
C ILE A 84 46.16 -20.39 20.05
N VAL A 85 46.51 -19.20 19.56
CA VAL A 85 47.45 -19.01 18.44
C VAL A 85 48.57 -18.04 18.85
N PRO A 86 49.84 -18.28 18.48
CA PRO A 86 50.89 -17.30 18.67
C PRO A 86 50.61 -16.03 17.84
N ASN A 87 50.72 -14.87 18.47
CA ASN A 87 50.63 -13.58 17.79
C ASN A 87 52.02 -13.17 17.28
N GLU A 88 52.31 -13.45 16.01
CA GLU A 88 53.60 -13.13 15.38
C GLU A 88 53.81 -11.62 15.17
N SER A 89 52.73 -10.82 15.20
CA SER A 89 52.77 -9.38 14.93
C SER A 89 53.16 -8.53 16.14
N ALA A 90 53.05 -9.07 17.37
CA ALA A 90 53.26 -8.32 18.62
C ALA A 90 54.53 -8.74 19.40
N GLY A 91 55.44 -9.48 18.75
CA GLY A 91 56.75 -9.87 19.28
C GLY A 91 56.83 -11.30 19.83
N LYS A 92 58.05 -11.74 20.18
CA LYS A 92 58.30 -13.12 20.66
C LYS A 92 57.58 -13.38 21.99
N LYS A 93 56.69 -14.40 22.01
CA LYS A 93 55.96 -14.96 23.17
C LYS A 93 54.64 -14.29 23.58
N GLN A 94 53.85 -13.79 22.62
CA GLN A 94 52.44 -13.42 22.90
C GLN A 94 51.45 -14.41 22.26
N TYR A 95 50.40 -14.75 23.00
CA TYR A 95 49.33 -15.65 22.60
C TYR A 95 48.00 -14.89 22.50
N MET A 96 47.23 -15.19 21.46
CA MET A 96 45.90 -14.65 21.19
C MET A 96 44.89 -15.79 21.05
N LEU A 97 43.62 -15.48 21.28
CA LEU A 97 42.50 -16.40 21.08
C LEU A 97 41.85 -16.10 19.73
N ARG A 98 41.77 -17.09 18.85
CA ARG A 98 41.08 -17.00 17.57
C ARG A 98 39.75 -17.73 17.67
N SER A 99 38.69 -17.12 17.15
CA SER A 99 37.38 -17.78 17.06
C SER A 99 37.45 -19.01 16.13
N ILE A 100 36.71 -20.06 16.48
CA ILE A 100 36.56 -21.25 15.63
C ILE A 100 35.57 -20.95 14.50
N SER A 101 34.54 -20.14 14.77
CA SER A 101 33.48 -19.81 13.81
C SER A 101 33.91 -18.77 12.78
N ASP A 102 34.79 -17.84 13.14
CA ASP A 102 35.40 -16.87 12.23
C ASP A 102 36.94 -16.86 12.38
N PRO A 103 37.69 -17.50 11.46
CA PRO A 103 39.15 -17.53 11.51
C PRO A 103 39.83 -16.15 11.44
N ASN A 104 39.11 -15.12 10.96
CA ASN A 104 39.61 -13.75 10.90
C ASN A 104 39.44 -13.03 12.23
N TYR A 105 38.55 -13.51 13.10
CA TYR A 105 38.30 -12.92 14.41
C TYR A 105 39.32 -13.39 15.45
N ALA A 106 40.09 -12.44 16.01
CA ALA A 106 41.09 -12.75 17.03
C ALA A 106 41.13 -11.69 18.14
N VAL A 107 41.21 -12.16 19.39
CA VAL A 107 41.23 -11.34 20.59
C VAL A 107 42.48 -11.59 21.43
N GLY A 108 42.96 -10.55 22.08
CA GLY A 108 44.04 -10.56 23.07
C GLY A 108 43.57 -10.05 24.42
N PHE A 109 44.48 -10.10 25.40
CA PHE A 109 44.24 -9.61 26.75
C PHE A 109 45.16 -8.43 27.06
N VAL A 110 44.60 -7.39 27.67
CA VAL A 110 45.32 -6.16 28.06
C VAL A 110 44.88 -5.68 29.44
N ASP A 111 45.84 -5.26 30.26
CA ASP A 111 45.56 -4.67 31.57
C ASP A 111 45.08 -3.23 31.38
N ARG A 112 43.88 -2.92 31.88
CA ARG A 112 43.25 -1.59 31.83
C ARG A 112 42.63 -1.24 33.17
N THR A 113 42.25 0.02 33.37
CA THR A 113 41.41 0.36 34.53
C THR A 113 39.95 0.05 34.21
N GLU A 114 39.13 -0.17 35.24
CA GLU A 114 37.70 -0.40 35.09
C GLU A 114 37.00 0.79 34.38
N ALA A 115 37.41 2.02 34.71
CA ALA A 115 36.93 3.24 34.06
C ALA A 115 37.22 3.24 32.54
N ASP A 116 38.43 2.86 32.12
CA ASP A 116 38.78 2.78 30.70
C ASP A 116 37.93 1.74 29.96
N CYS A 117 37.57 0.63 30.62
CA CYS A 117 36.73 -0.41 30.05
C CYS A 117 35.29 0.08 29.85
N LEU A 118 34.73 0.77 30.85
CA LEU A 118 33.40 1.38 30.77
C LEU A 118 33.32 2.46 29.69
N ASP A 119 34.36 3.29 29.54
CA ASP A 119 34.43 4.30 28.49
C ASP A 119 34.44 3.66 27.09
N LEU A 120 35.21 2.59 26.90
CA LEU A 120 35.24 1.85 25.64
C LEU A 120 33.89 1.20 25.32
N GLN A 121 33.19 0.68 26.32
CA GLN A 121 31.82 0.18 26.17
C GLN A 121 30.83 1.31 25.85
N ALA A 122 30.98 2.51 26.43
CA ALA A 122 30.14 3.66 26.10
C ALA A 122 30.34 4.14 24.64
N THR A 123 31.58 4.13 24.13
CA THR A 123 31.85 4.46 22.71
C THR A 123 31.23 3.46 21.73
N ARG A 124 30.91 2.22 22.18
CA ARG A 124 30.20 1.21 21.39
C ARG A 124 28.80 1.68 21.01
N THR A 125 28.03 2.13 21.99
CA THR A 125 26.66 2.63 21.79
C THR A 125 26.64 3.79 20.81
N SER A 126 27.61 4.72 20.92
CA SER A 126 27.74 5.84 19.98
C SER A 126 28.04 5.37 18.55
N ARG A 127 28.92 4.37 18.36
CA ARG A 127 29.21 3.79 17.05
C ARG A 127 27.99 3.08 16.44
N MET A 128 27.22 2.36 17.24
CA MET A 128 25.99 1.70 16.79
C MET A 128 24.93 2.73 16.39
N VAL A 129 24.73 3.78 17.19
CA VAL A 129 23.80 4.87 16.84
C VAL A 129 24.24 5.57 15.55
N ASN A 130 25.55 5.80 15.36
CA ASN A 130 26.08 6.37 14.13
C ASN A 130 25.94 5.42 12.93
N ALA A 131 26.13 4.12 13.12
CA ALA A 131 25.91 3.11 12.09
C ALA A 131 24.42 3.03 11.68
N ILE A 132 23.50 3.10 12.64
CA ILE A 132 22.06 3.20 12.36
C ILE A 132 21.76 4.47 11.57
N ALA A 133 22.30 5.62 11.99
CA ALA A 133 22.08 6.90 11.31
C ALA A 133 22.67 6.94 9.88
N THR A 134 23.72 6.18 9.61
CA THR A 134 24.40 6.14 8.32
C THR A 134 23.93 5.00 7.41
N THR A 135 23.28 3.97 7.96
CA THR A 135 22.78 2.83 7.18
C THR A 135 21.53 3.23 6.42
N LYS A 136 21.62 3.24 5.08
CA LYS A 136 20.48 3.47 4.20
C LYS A 136 19.80 2.14 3.89
N LEU A 137 18.49 2.07 4.14
CA LEU A 137 17.65 1.01 3.62
C LEU A 137 17.78 0.99 2.09
N GLN A 138 17.95 -0.20 1.53
CA GLN A 138 18.03 -0.39 0.09
C GLN A 138 16.66 -0.76 -0.44
N ASP A 139 16.29 -0.21 -1.59
CA ASP A 139 15.06 -0.58 -2.28
C ASP A 139 15.22 -1.97 -2.92
N GLY A 140 14.14 -2.75 -2.91
CA GLY A 140 14.07 -4.06 -3.54
C GLY A 140 12.86 -4.17 -4.46
N TYR A 141 13.02 -4.86 -5.58
CA TYR A 141 11.93 -5.19 -6.49
C TYR A 141 11.55 -6.65 -6.35
N VAL A 142 10.25 -6.92 -6.22
CA VAL A 142 9.71 -8.29 -6.23
C VAL A 142 9.01 -8.53 -7.56
N PRO A 143 9.41 -9.55 -8.35
CA PRO A 143 8.71 -9.88 -9.58
C PRO A 143 7.30 -10.36 -9.24
N TYR A 144 6.29 -9.69 -9.79
CA TYR A 144 4.88 -10.04 -9.61
C TYR A 144 4.26 -10.47 -10.95
N PRO A 145 3.65 -11.67 -11.06
CA PRO A 145 3.13 -12.19 -12.32
C PRO A 145 1.76 -11.57 -12.63
N TRP A 146 1.74 -10.31 -13.08
CA TRP A 146 0.53 -9.52 -13.32
C TRP A 146 -0.46 -10.22 -14.26
N GLU A 147 -0.01 -10.79 -15.38
CA GLU A 147 -0.86 -11.40 -16.40
C GLU A 147 -1.59 -12.63 -15.85
N LYS A 148 -0.85 -13.50 -15.15
CA LYS A 148 -1.42 -14.69 -14.49
C LYS A 148 -2.46 -14.28 -13.46
N ARG A 149 -2.16 -13.24 -12.67
CA ARG A 149 -3.10 -12.73 -11.66
C ARG A 149 -4.34 -12.13 -12.31
N MET A 150 -4.22 -11.32 -13.36
CA MET A 150 -5.37 -10.78 -14.09
C MET A 150 -6.27 -11.85 -14.70
N GLN A 151 -5.73 -13.01 -15.06
CA GLN A 151 -6.52 -14.13 -15.58
C GLN A 151 -7.19 -14.96 -14.47
N GLU A 152 -6.53 -15.12 -13.33
CA GLU A 152 -7.00 -15.99 -12.24
C GLU A 152 -7.89 -15.27 -11.21
N THR A 153 -7.70 -13.97 -10.99
CA THR A 153 -8.35 -13.24 -9.88
C THR A 153 -9.50 -12.34 -10.31
N LEU A 154 -9.55 -11.92 -11.58
CA LEU A 154 -10.62 -11.05 -12.06
C LEU A 154 -11.88 -11.86 -12.40
N PRO A 155 -13.09 -11.35 -12.08
CA PRO A 155 -14.35 -12.01 -12.46
C PRO A 155 -14.48 -12.22 -13.97
N ILE A 156 -13.93 -11.28 -14.76
CA ILE A 156 -13.82 -11.37 -16.21
C ILE A 156 -12.32 -11.31 -16.55
N PRO A 157 -11.77 -12.34 -17.21
CA PRO A 157 -10.35 -12.37 -17.56
C PRO A 157 -9.94 -11.12 -18.35
N ASN A 158 -8.80 -10.54 -17.96
CA ASN A 158 -8.19 -9.36 -18.60
C ASN A 158 -9.11 -8.12 -18.65
N SER A 159 -10.11 -8.04 -17.76
CA SER A 159 -11.10 -6.96 -17.78
C SER A 159 -11.31 -6.36 -16.41
N SER A 160 -11.20 -5.03 -16.34
CA SER A 160 -11.48 -4.25 -15.14
C SER A 160 -12.98 -3.94 -14.98
N CYS A 161 -13.44 -3.92 -13.73
CA CYS A 161 -14.75 -3.40 -13.32
C CYS A 161 -14.71 -1.89 -12.98
N PHE A 162 -13.53 -1.25 -13.07
CA PHE A 162 -13.37 0.19 -12.97
C PHE A 162 -13.62 0.80 -14.34
N LEU A 163 -14.74 1.50 -14.46
CA LEU A 163 -15.24 2.09 -15.68
C LEU A 163 -15.16 3.60 -15.58
N SER A 164 -15.05 4.28 -16.72
CA SER A 164 -14.99 5.73 -16.75
C SER A 164 -15.76 6.30 -17.93
N ILE A 165 -16.29 7.51 -17.74
CA ILE A 165 -16.81 8.38 -18.78
C ILE A 165 -16.15 9.76 -18.66
N LEU A 166 -15.81 10.38 -19.79
CA LEU A 166 -15.17 11.69 -19.84
C LEU A 166 -16.16 12.77 -20.26
N PHE A 167 -16.32 13.81 -19.44
CA PHE A 167 -17.15 14.97 -19.73
C PHE A 167 -16.29 16.13 -20.24
N LEU A 168 -16.53 16.54 -21.48
CA LEU A 168 -15.92 17.75 -22.03
C LEU A 168 -16.71 19.00 -21.60
N PRO A 169 -16.05 20.13 -21.32
CA PRO A 169 -16.74 21.38 -20.97
C PRO A 169 -17.79 21.76 -22.00
N LYS A 170 -18.91 22.34 -21.56
CA LYS A 170 -19.98 22.72 -22.48
C LYS A 170 -19.44 23.77 -23.47
N ALA A 171 -19.88 23.81 -24.72
CA ALA A 171 -19.58 24.98 -25.55
C ALA A 171 -20.38 26.18 -25.00
N SER A 172 -19.72 27.31 -24.74
CA SER A 172 -20.42 28.52 -24.26
C SER A 172 -21.32 29.05 -25.39
N ASP A 173 -22.61 29.25 -25.09
CA ASP A 173 -23.52 29.90 -26.03
C ASP A 173 -23.13 31.36 -26.18
N ARG A 174 -23.09 31.86 -27.42
CA ARG A 174 -22.68 33.23 -27.81
C ARG A 174 -23.40 34.37 -27.05
N VAL A 175 -24.46 34.06 -26.31
CA VAL A 175 -25.32 35.00 -25.58
C VAL A 175 -24.96 35.09 -24.08
N ALA A 176 -24.27 34.08 -23.53
CA ALA A 176 -23.90 34.03 -22.11
C ALA A 176 -22.39 34.26 -21.96
N SER A 177 -22.00 35.47 -21.55
CA SER A 177 -20.62 35.86 -21.23
C SER A 177 -20.02 35.16 -19.99
N ARG A 178 -20.53 33.99 -19.61
CA ARG A 178 -19.94 33.19 -18.53
C ARG A 178 -18.90 32.23 -19.11
N PRO A 179 -17.64 32.28 -18.61
CA PRO A 179 -16.69 31.21 -18.83
C PRO A 179 -17.32 29.88 -18.41
N ASN A 180 -17.07 28.82 -19.19
CA ASN A 180 -17.50 27.48 -18.81
C ASN A 180 -16.80 27.11 -17.50
N ASP A 181 -17.59 27.03 -16.43
CA ASP A 181 -17.08 26.67 -15.10
C ASP A 181 -16.80 25.16 -15.06
N LEU A 182 -15.70 24.80 -14.41
CA LEU A 182 -15.42 23.42 -14.03
C LEU A 182 -16.61 22.82 -13.27
N GLU A 183 -17.26 23.63 -12.43
CA GLU A 183 -18.42 23.19 -11.65
C GLU A 183 -19.62 22.80 -12.53
N ASP A 184 -19.85 23.46 -13.68
CA ASP A 184 -20.89 23.04 -14.62
C ASP A 184 -20.59 21.66 -15.21
N THR A 185 -19.31 21.39 -15.50
CA THR A 185 -18.89 20.09 -16.03
C THR A 185 -19.01 19.00 -14.97
N LEU A 186 -18.68 19.30 -13.71
CA LEU A 186 -18.89 18.42 -12.55
C LEU A 186 -20.39 18.14 -12.32
N ALA A 187 -21.22 19.19 -12.34
CA ALA A 187 -22.67 19.09 -12.17
C ALA A 187 -23.31 18.23 -13.26
N ARG A 188 -22.87 18.36 -14.52
CA ARG A 188 -23.28 17.45 -15.61
C ARG A 188 -22.88 16.00 -15.37
N GLY A 189 -21.68 15.77 -14.85
CA GLY A 189 -21.23 14.43 -14.46
C GLY A 189 -22.12 13.81 -13.39
N ASN A 190 -22.43 14.59 -12.35
CA ASN A 190 -23.33 14.19 -11.26
C ASN A 190 -24.75 13.93 -11.77
N ALA A 191 -25.28 14.81 -12.63
CA ALA A 191 -26.60 14.66 -13.24
C ALA A 191 -26.71 13.37 -14.06
N TRP A 192 -25.69 13.07 -14.90
CA TRP A 192 -25.65 11.84 -15.68
C TRP A 192 -25.64 10.59 -14.80
N LEU A 193 -24.89 10.59 -13.69
CA LEU A 193 -24.85 9.47 -12.76
C LEU A 193 -26.20 9.27 -12.06
N ASN A 194 -26.79 10.34 -11.54
CA ASN A 194 -28.08 10.28 -10.85
C ASN A 194 -29.21 9.86 -11.80
N ALA A 195 -29.22 10.38 -13.04
CA ALA A 195 -30.14 9.95 -14.08
C ALA A 195 -29.97 8.47 -14.41
N SER A 196 -28.73 7.99 -14.55
CA SER A 196 -28.45 6.56 -14.80
C SER A 196 -29.03 5.67 -13.70
N GLN A 197 -28.82 6.05 -12.44
CA GLN A 197 -29.36 5.31 -11.29
C GLN A 197 -30.89 5.35 -11.24
N ALA A 198 -31.50 6.51 -11.51
CA ALA A 198 -32.96 6.68 -11.60
C ALA A 198 -33.57 5.86 -12.74
N SER A 199 -32.87 5.75 -13.87
CA SER A 199 -33.20 4.88 -15.00
C SER A 199 -33.07 3.38 -14.67
N GLY A 200 -32.57 3.02 -13.49
CA GLY A 200 -32.45 1.64 -13.01
C GLY A 200 -31.14 0.95 -13.41
N VAL A 201 -30.14 1.71 -13.87
CA VAL A 201 -28.78 1.20 -14.15
C VAL A 201 -28.04 0.98 -12.82
N PRO A 202 -27.54 -0.23 -12.52
CA PRO A 202 -26.90 -0.53 -11.24
C PRO A 202 -25.42 -0.11 -11.21
N VAL A 203 -25.15 1.20 -11.28
CA VAL A 203 -23.81 1.78 -11.18
C VAL A 203 -23.63 2.60 -9.90
N VAL A 204 -22.40 2.64 -9.39
CA VAL A 204 -22.00 3.46 -8.24
C VAL A 204 -20.84 4.38 -8.59
N PHE A 205 -20.84 5.54 -7.94
CA PHE A 205 -19.71 6.47 -7.97
C PHE A 205 -18.47 5.83 -7.34
N MET A 206 -17.31 5.99 -7.99
CA MET A 206 -16.02 5.59 -7.44
C MET A 206 -15.12 6.78 -7.17
N ASN A 207 -14.92 7.62 -8.19
CA ASN A 207 -14.03 8.76 -8.11
C ASN A 207 -14.36 9.79 -9.21
N ILE A 208 -13.89 11.01 -9.04
CA ILE A 208 -13.91 12.06 -10.05
C ILE A 208 -12.51 12.64 -10.19
N GLN A 209 -12.09 12.85 -11.43
CA GLN A 209 -10.76 13.33 -11.75
C GLN A 209 -10.85 14.40 -12.83
N THR A 210 -10.19 15.53 -12.63
CA THR A 210 -10.01 16.54 -13.68
C THR A 210 -8.86 16.16 -14.60
N GLU A 211 -9.09 16.19 -15.91
CA GLU A 211 -8.10 15.88 -16.94
C GLU A 211 -7.84 17.11 -17.81
N SER A 212 -6.57 17.44 -17.98
CA SER A 212 -6.12 18.54 -18.83
C SER A 212 -5.84 18.03 -20.24
N LEU A 213 -6.66 18.43 -21.21
CA LEU A 213 -6.53 18.07 -22.61
C LEU A 213 -5.94 19.25 -23.39
N LEU A 214 -4.82 19.01 -24.08
CA LEU A 214 -4.25 19.98 -24.99
C LEU A 214 -5.02 19.96 -26.31
N THR A 215 -5.49 21.13 -26.72
CA THR A 215 -6.18 21.32 -28.00
C THR A 215 -5.45 22.39 -28.79
N LYS A 216 -5.15 22.09 -30.06
CA LYS A 216 -4.76 23.15 -31.00
C LYS A 216 -5.98 24.05 -31.15
N GLN A 217 -5.85 25.30 -30.76
CA GLN A 217 -6.98 26.22 -30.81
C GLN A 217 -7.45 26.32 -32.27
N ILE A 218 -8.71 25.96 -32.53
CA ILE A 218 -9.32 26.20 -33.83
C ILE A 218 -9.42 27.72 -33.95
N SER A 219 -8.58 28.26 -34.81
CA SER A 219 -8.43 29.66 -35.20
C SER A 219 -9.72 30.48 -35.06
N GLY A 220 -9.63 31.65 -34.40
CA GLY A 220 -10.58 32.74 -34.60
C GLY A 220 -10.96 33.53 -33.35
N GLU A 221 -11.71 32.95 -32.42
CA GLU A 221 -12.53 33.77 -31.50
C GLU A 221 -12.63 33.27 -30.06
N THR A 222 -12.04 32.11 -29.73
CA THR A 222 -12.01 31.58 -28.35
C THR A 222 -10.76 32.03 -27.57
N ALA A 223 -9.96 32.94 -28.14
CA ALA A 223 -8.71 33.47 -27.59
C ALA A 223 -8.88 34.60 -26.57
N SER A 224 -10.11 34.95 -26.18
CA SER A 224 -10.33 36.13 -25.33
C SER A 224 -9.87 35.94 -23.87
N SER A 225 -9.44 34.74 -23.48
CA SER A 225 -8.92 34.46 -22.13
C SER A 225 -7.48 33.94 -22.19
N THR A 226 -6.59 34.67 -22.85
CA THR A 226 -5.15 34.51 -22.64
C THR A 226 -4.84 34.91 -21.20
N VAL A 227 -4.30 33.97 -20.42
CA VAL A 227 -3.97 34.22 -19.01
C VAL A 227 -2.56 34.78 -18.96
N ASN A 228 -2.43 36.08 -18.66
CA ASN A 228 -1.14 36.66 -18.34
C ASN A 228 -0.75 36.24 -16.92
N THR A 229 0.36 35.51 -16.78
CA THR A 229 0.88 34.98 -15.50
C THR A 229 1.30 36.06 -14.48
N GLY A 230 1.09 37.35 -14.79
CA GLY A 230 1.44 38.49 -13.95
C GLY A 230 0.32 38.98 -13.01
N SER A 231 -0.93 38.50 -13.13
CA SER A 231 -2.05 38.95 -12.28
C SER A 231 -2.63 37.83 -11.40
N LEU A 232 -2.64 38.03 -10.08
CA LEU A 232 -3.17 37.09 -9.08
C LEU A 232 -4.69 36.85 -9.23
N SER A 233 -5.43 37.82 -9.79
CA SER A 233 -6.86 37.66 -10.11
C SER A 233 -7.08 36.61 -11.19
N ASP A 234 -6.18 36.53 -12.16
CA ASP A 234 -6.30 35.64 -13.31
C ASP A 234 -5.93 34.21 -12.92
N LEU A 235 -5.02 34.05 -11.94
CA LEU A 235 -4.72 32.76 -11.29
C LEU A 235 -5.88 32.21 -10.47
N THR A 236 -6.67 33.08 -9.83
CA THR A 236 -7.85 32.65 -9.04
C THR A 236 -8.95 32.14 -9.96
N ASN A 237 -9.17 32.81 -11.09
CA ASN A 237 -10.10 32.36 -12.13
C ASN A 237 -9.62 31.08 -12.83
N LEU A 238 -8.29 30.88 -12.92
CA LEU A 238 -7.71 29.67 -13.51
C LEU A 238 -8.14 28.40 -12.77
N ALA A 239 -8.38 28.42 -11.45
CA ALA A 239 -8.82 27.24 -10.71
C ALA A 239 -10.18 26.71 -11.19
N ASN A 240 -11.11 27.62 -11.52
CA ASN A 240 -12.50 27.27 -11.86
C ASN A 240 -12.76 27.31 -13.38
N THR A 241 -11.83 27.84 -14.18
CA THR A 241 -12.02 27.94 -15.62
C THR A 241 -11.71 26.61 -16.31
N SER A 242 -12.64 26.14 -17.15
CA SER A 242 -12.49 24.88 -17.88
C SER A 242 -11.78 25.01 -19.24
N LEU A 243 -11.54 26.22 -19.73
CA LEU A 243 -10.82 26.48 -20.98
C LEU A 243 -9.91 27.70 -20.83
N TYR A 244 -8.61 27.56 -21.07
CA TYR A 244 -7.70 28.72 -21.13
C TYR A 244 -6.64 28.54 -22.21
N GLY A 245 -6.21 29.64 -22.82
CA GLY A 245 -5.19 29.66 -23.87
C GLY A 245 -3.87 30.24 -23.37
N PHE A 246 -2.77 29.74 -23.91
CA PHE A 246 -1.46 30.38 -23.84
C PHE A 246 -0.76 30.29 -25.19
N GLU A 247 0.07 31.28 -25.49
CA GLU A 247 0.86 31.35 -26.72
C GLU A 247 2.18 30.60 -26.52
N ASP A 248 2.51 29.66 -27.41
CA ASP A 248 3.83 29.01 -27.42
C ASP A 248 4.92 29.98 -27.89
N TYR A 249 6.20 29.66 -27.68
CA TYR A 249 7.37 30.44 -28.10
C TYR A 249 7.36 30.80 -29.60
N HIS A 250 6.64 30.02 -30.42
CA HIS A 250 6.49 30.24 -31.86
C HIS A 250 5.22 31.03 -32.26
N GLY A 251 4.47 31.59 -31.31
CA GLY A 251 3.24 32.34 -31.58
C GLY A 251 2.02 31.47 -31.87
N VAL A 252 2.03 30.22 -31.41
CA VAL A 252 0.92 29.27 -31.62
C VAL A 252 0.04 29.24 -30.37
N ASP A 253 -1.24 29.58 -30.54
CA ASP A 253 -2.24 29.47 -29.48
C ASP A 253 -2.50 28.00 -29.12
N ILE A 254 -2.11 27.62 -27.90
CA ILE A 254 -2.40 26.33 -27.30
C ILE A 254 -3.55 26.51 -26.31
N GLY A 255 -4.68 25.88 -26.58
CA GLY A 255 -5.82 25.85 -25.67
C GLY A 255 -5.76 24.64 -24.75
N LEU A 256 -5.80 24.85 -23.43
CA LEU A 256 -6.02 23.79 -22.45
C LEU A 256 -7.50 23.68 -22.10
N VAL A 257 -8.05 22.49 -22.28
CA VAL A 257 -9.42 22.13 -21.87
C VAL A 257 -9.35 21.25 -20.63
N ARG A 258 -9.99 21.65 -19.54
CA ARG A 258 -10.17 20.81 -18.35
C ARG A 258 -11.44 20.00 -18.47
N ALA A 259 -11.30 18.75 -18.88
CA ALA A 259 -12.37 17.77 -18.86
C ALA A 259 -12.50 17.13 -17.47
N VAL A 260 -13.63 16.48 -17.22
CA VAL A 260 -13.88 15.75 -15.98
C VAL A 260 -14.08 14.28 -16.32
N ARG A 261 -13.24 13.39 -15.79
CA ARG A 261 -13.44 11.95 -15.84
C ARG A 261 -14.18 11.50 -14.59
N LEU A 262 -15.35 10.91 -14.79
CA LEU A 262 -16.09 10.24 -13.73
C LEU A 262 -15.80 8.73 -13.80
N TRP A 263 -15.29 8.19 -12.70
CA TRP A 263 -15.07 6.77 -12.49
C TRP A 263 -16.27 6.16 -11.78
N TYR A 264 -16.77 5.05 -12.31
CA TYR A 264 -17.90 4.31 -11.78
C TYR A 264 -17.65 2.80 -11.86
N SER A 265 -18.43 2.03 -11.09
CA SER A 265 -18.37 0.57 -11.10
C SER A 265 -19.79 0.00 -11.00
N PRO A 266 -20.06 -1.21 -11.53
CA PRO A 266 -21.34 -1.86 -11.28
C PRO A 266 -21.50 -2.25 -9.81
N PHE A 267 -22.66 -1.98 -9.22
CA PHE A 267 -22.91 -2.19 -7.80
C PHE A 267 -22.73 -3.65 -7.36
N GLY A 268 -23.29 -4.60 -8.11
CA GLY A 268 -23.20 -6.05 -7.83
C GLY A 268 -22.08 -6.76 -8.58
N GLY A 269 -21.22 -6.05 -9.30
CA GLY A 269 -20.23 -6.62 -10.21
C GLY A 269 -20.76 -6.92 -11.62
N GLU A 270 -19.96 -7.63 -12.41
CA GLU A 270 -20.32 -8.10 -13.75
C GLU A 270 -20.47 -9.63 -13.75
N VAL A 271 -21.45 -10.13 -14.49
CA VAL A 271 -21.67 -11.57 -14.70
C VAL A 271 -21.66 -11.90 -16.18
N SER A 272 -21.04 -13.03 -16.55
CA SER A 272 -20.99 -13.51 -17.92
C SER A 272 -22.06 -14.56 -18.18
N PHE A 273 -22.71 -14.44 -19.34
CA PHE A 273 -23.72 -15.36 -19.83
C PHE A 273 -23.37 -15.76 -21.26
N GLU A 274 -23.29 -17.07 -21.48
CA GLU A 274 -23.12 -17.62 -22.81
C GLU A 274 -24.48 -17.94 -23.42
N ILE A 275 -24.88 -17.18 -24.43
CA ILE A 275 -26.06 -17.45 -25.23
C ILE A 275 -25.71 -18.58 -26.19
N LYS A 276 -26.13 -19.79 -25.84
CA LYS A 276 -25.93 -21.00 -26.66
C LYS A 276 -26.86 -20.95 -27.84
N ILE A 277 -26.34 -20.95 -29.07
CA ILE A 277 -27.15 -20.93 -30.30
C ILE A 277 -27.18 -22.35 -30.90
N LYS A 278 -28.37 -22.84 -31.24
CA LYS A 278 -28.58 -24.12 -31.93
C LYS A 278 -28.89 -23.89 -33.42
N GLU A 279 -28.78 -24.94 -34.23
CA GLU A 279 -29.10 -24.91 -35.66
C GLU A 279 -30.57 -24.60 -35.95
N THR A 280 -31.48 -24.99 -35.04
CA THR A 280 -32.92 -24.74 -35.15
C THR A 280 -33.31 -23.30 -34.81
N ASP A 281 -32.40 -22.49 -34.26
CA ASP A 281 -32.73 -21.16 -33.76
C ASP A 281 -32.85 -20.17 -34.93
N LEU A 282 -34.03 -19.57 -35.10
CA LEU A 282 -34.28 -18.51 -36.09
C LEU A 282 -34.15 -17.11 -35.49
N LYS A 283 -34.19 -16.99 -34.15
CA LYS A 283 -34.12 -15.73 -33.40
C LYS A 283 -33.40 -15.96 -32.07
N LEU A 284 -32.79 -14.91 -31.52
CA LEU A 284 -32.09 -14.96 -30.23
C LEU A 284 -33.04 -15.00 -29.02
N GLY A 285 -34.28 -14.55 -29.19
CA GLY A 285 -35.30 -14.58 -28.13
C GLY A 285 -35.24 -13.42 -27.13
N PHE A 286 -34.55 -12.32 -27.46
CA PHE A 286 -34.54 -11.09 -26.68
C PHE A 286 -34.37 -9.85 -27.59
N ALA A 287 -34.78 -8.68 -27.09
CA ALA A 287 -34.60 -7.39 -27.72
C ALA A 287 -33.68 -6.50 -26.88
N ILE A 288 -32.94 -5.61 -27.56
CA ILE A 288 -32.07 -4.63 -26.93
C ILE A 288 -32.57 -3.22 -27.19
N SER A 289 -32.31 -2.31 -26.26
CA SER A 289 -32.62 -0.88 -26.40
C SER A 289 -31.59 -0.04 -25.66
N ARG A 290 -31.65 1.28 -25.85
CA ARG A 290 -30.69 2.24 -25.26
C ARG A 290 -31.40 3.18 -24.29
N THR A 291 -30.74 3.53 -23.18
CA THR A 291 -31.19 4.58 -22.27
C THR A 291 -30.75 5.96 -22.76
N GLU A 292 -31.29 7.04 -22.20
CA GLU A 292 -30.88 8.40 -22.56
C GLU A 292 -29.42 8.68 -22.19
N GLU A 293 -28.94 8.03 -21.13
CA GLU A 293 -27.57 8.12 -20.63
C GLU A 293 -26.58 7.28 -21.45
N GLY A 294 -27.07 6.55 -22.47
CA GLY A 294 -26.25 5.83 -23.44
C GLY A 294 -25.95 4.37 -23.10
N PHE A 295 -26.60 3.78 -22.09
CA PHE A 295 -26.44 2.36 -21.76
C PHE A 295 -27.31 1.49 -22.65
N ILE A 296 -26.75 0.36 -23.12
CA ILE A 296 -27.52 -0.68 -23.80
C ILE A 296 -28.06 -1.65 -22.76
N TYR A 297 -29.35 -1.97 -22.82
CA TYR A 297 -30.02 -2.91 -21.93
C TYR A 297 -30.94 -3.85 -22.69
N ILE A 298 -31.29 -4.98 -22.07
CA ILE A 298 -32.32 -5.88 -22.59
C ILE A 298 -33.69 -5.28 -22.29
N SER A 299 -34.44 -4.95 -23.34
CA SER A 299 -35.77 -4.36 -23.21
C SER A 299 -36.87 -5.40 -23.05
N SER A 300 -36.76 -6.55 -23.72
CA SER A 300 -37.70 -7.66 -23.60
C SER A 300 -37.04 -9.00 -23.86
N VAL A 301 -37.61 -10.06 -23.28
CA VAL A 301 -37.26 -11.46 -23.53
C VAL A 301 -38.53 -12.18 -23.94
N ILE A 302 -38.46 -13.01 -24.98
CA ILE A 302 -39.62 -13.78 -25.44
C ILE A 302 -39.92 -14.86 -24.40
N ASP A 303 -41.08 -14.78 -23.77
CA ASP A 303 -41.60 -15.78 -22.84
C ASP A 303 -42.50 -16.78 -23.59
N GLY A 304 -42.38 -18.09 -23.28
CA GLY A 304 -43.25 -19.14 -23.82
C GLY A 304 -42.58 -20.12 -24.80
N ASP A 305 -41.33 -19.88 -25.21
CA ASP A 305 -40.51 -20.86 -25.93
C ASP A 305 -39.35 -21.32 -25.03
N ASP A 306 -39.53 -22.47 -24.39
CA ASP A 306 -38.52 -23.08 -23.51
C ASP A 306 -37.25 -23.49 -24.28
N ASN A 307 -37.33 -23.58 -25.61
CA ASN A 307 -36.19 -23.91 -26.47
C ASN A 307 -35.56 -22.67 -27.12
N ALA A 308 -36.02 -21.45 -26.83
CA ALA A 308 -35.37 -20.23 -27.28
C ALA A 308 -33.94 -20.11 -26.70
N ALA A 309 -33.03 -19.50 -27.45
CA ALA A 309 -31.63 -19.34 -27.03
C ALA A 309 -31.48 -18.53 -25.73
N SER A 310 -32.32 -17.51 -25.52
CA SER A 310 -32.38 -16.70 -24.30
C SER A 310 -32.83 -17.51 -23.08
N THR A 311 -33.94 -18.25 -23.17
CA THR A 311 -34.51 -19.05 -22.07
C THR A 311 -33.56 -20.17 -21.66
N ARG A 312 -33.02 -20.90 -22.64
CA ARG A 312 -32.05 -21.99 -22.41
C ARG A 312 -30.77 -21.52 -21.70
N SER A 313 -30.38 -20.27 -21.93
CA SER A 313 -29.17 -19.68 -21.34
C SER A 313 -29.44 -19.02 -19.98
N GLY A 314 -30.67 -19.11 -19.45
CA GLY A 314 -31.04 -18.54 -18.15
C GLY A 314 -31.33 -17.03 -18.18
N LEU A 315 -31.35 -16.41 -19.36
CA LEU A 315 -31.53 -14.96 -19.50
C LEU A 315 -32.94 -14.50 -19.11
N SER A 316 -33.97 -15.33 -19.37
CA SER A 316 -35.36 -15.03 -18.98
C SER A 316 -35.50 -14.92 -17.45
N ASN A 317 -34.82 -15.79 -16.70
CA ASN A 317 -34.85 -15.75 -15.23
C ASN A 317 -34.19 -14.47 -14.69
N LEU A 318 -32.99 -14.13 -15.20
CA LEU A 318 -32.28 -12.92 -14.81
C LEU A 318 -33.06 -11.65 -15.17
N TYR A 319 -33.69 -11.62 -16.35
CA TYR A 319 -34.53 -10.50 -16.77
C TYR A 319 -35.75 -10.33 -15.84
N LYS A 320 -36.41 -11.43 -15.44
CA LYS A 320 -37.52 -11.40 -14.48
C LYS A 320 -37.09 -10.96 -13.08
N GLU A 321 -35.89 -11.34 -12.65
CA GLU A 321 -35.30 -10.87 -11.39
C GLU A 321 -34.97 -9.37 -11.44
N ALA A 322 -34.39 -8.89 -12.54
CA ALA A 322 -34.12 -7.47 -12.77
C ALA A 322 -35.41 -6.66 -12.70
N ALA A 323 -36.45 -7.12 -13.40
CA ALA A 323 -37.77 -6.49 -13.40
C ALA A 323 -38.38 -6.47 -11.99
N ARG A 324 -38.30 -7.57 -11.23
CA ARG A 324 -38.74 -7.62 -9.83
C ARG A 324 -38.00 -6.64 -8.92
N ALA A 325 -36.71 -6.44 -9.16
CA ALA A 325 -35.88 -5.47 -8.43
C ALA A 325 -36.01 -4.03 -8.94
N SER A 326 -36.87 -3.77 -9.94
CA SER A 326 -36.96 -2.47 -10.64
C SER A 326 -35.62 -1.98 -11.19
N LYS A 327 -34.80 -2.90 -11.69
CA LYS A 327 -33.49 -2.63 -12.30
C LYS A 327 -33.48 -3.01 -13.77
N ARG A 328 -32.65 -2.33 -14.55
CA ARG A 328 -32.43 -2.67 -15.96
C ARG A 328 -31.27 -3.65 -16.09
N LEU A 329 -31.46 -4.65 -16.95
CA LEU A 329 -30.41 -5.60 -17.28
C LEU A 329 -29.48 -5.01 -18.36
N VAL A 330 -28.46 -4.30 -17.89
CA VAL A 330 -27.52 -3.52 -18.72
C VAL A 330 -26.40 -4.42 -19.25
N ILE A 331 -26.14 -4.35 -20.56
CA ILE A 331 -25.06 -5.07 -21.23
C ILE A 331 -23.76 -4.27 -21.10
N SER A 332 -22.78 -4.80 -20.39
CA SER A 332 -21.45 -4.18 -20.27
C SER A 332 -20.56 -4.50 -21.47
N ARG A 333 -20.61 -5.75 -21.94
CA ARG A 333 -19.74 -6.27 -23.00
C ARG A 333 -20.43 -7.29 -23.90
N VAL A 334 -20.02 -7.31 -25.17
CA VAL A 334 -20.43 -8.33 -26.16
C VAL A 334 -19.19 -8.94 -26.79
N SER A 335 -18.99 -10.24 -26.58
CA SER A 335 -17.78 -10.98 -26.99
C SER A 335 -16.51 -10.32 -26.42
N ASN A 336 -16.54 -9.98 -25.12
CA ASN A 336 -15.50 -9.27 -24.36
C ASN A 336 -15.19 -7.83 -24.79
N GLN A 337 -15.86 -7.29 -25.82
CA GLN A 337 -15.75 -5.88 -26.21
C GLN A 337 -16.72 -5.03 -25.38
N LYS A 338 -16.20 -3.97 -24.75
CA LYS A 338 -16.99 -3.02 -23.94
C LYS A 338 -17.97 -2.25 -24.82
N VAL A 339 -19.23 -2.17 -24.41
CA VAL A 339 -20.31 -1.47 -25.13
C VAL A 339 -20.96 -0.31 -24.34
N LEU A 340 -20.26 0.16 -23.31
CA LEU A 340 -20.71 1.21 -22.39
C LEU A 340 -20.38 2.62 -22.92
N PRO A 341 -21.12 3.66 -22.53
CA PRO A 341 -20.81 5.05 -22.91
C PRO A 341 -19.44 5.50 -22.38
N TRP A 342 -18.74 6.35 -23.13
CA TRP A 342 -17.34 6.70 -22.83
C TRP A 342 -16.98 8.18 -22.85
N ILE A 343 -17.72 9.03 -23.58
CA ILE A 343 -17.47 10.48 -23.65
C ILE A 343 -18.80 11.25 -23.70
N VAL A 344 -18.88 12.40 -23.06
CA VAL A 344 -19.91 13.42 -23.25
C VAL A 344 -19.28 14.64 -23.93
N SER A 345 -19.79 15.00 -25.11
CA SER A 345 -19.26 16.08 -25.93
C SER A 345 -19.51 17.47 -25.31
N THR A 346 -18.88 18.48 -25.89
CA THR A 346 -19.11 19.90 -25.56
C THR A 346 -20.55 20.34 -25.84
N THR A 347 -21.23 19.69 -26.78
CA THR A 347 -22.66 19.91 -27.09
C THR A 347 -23.61 19.15 -26.15
N GLY A 348 -23.08 18.34 -25.23
CA GLY A 348 -23.86 17.52 -24.30
C GLY A 348 -24.26 16.14 -24.85
N ALA A 349 -23.84 15.76 -26.06
CA ALA A 349 -24.15 14.46 -26.63
C ALA A 349 -23.29 13.35 -25.99
N VAL A 350 -23.94 12.26 -25.58
CA VAL A 350 -23.26 11.07 -25.03
C VAL A 350 -22.81 10.15 -26.16
N ARG A 351 -21.50 9.94 -26.28
CA ARG A 351 -20.91 8.95 -27.20
C ARG A 351 -21.10 7.54 -26.62
N CYS A 352 -21.85 6.74 -27.37
CA CYS A 352 -22.21 5.36 -27.06
C CYS A 352 -22.34 4.55 -28.36
N PHE A 353 -22.49 3.23 -28.24
CA PHE A 353 -22.72 2.38 -29.41
C PHE A 353 -24.15 2.49 -29.93
N ASP A 354 -24.32 2.32 -31.23
CA ASP A 354 -25.62 2.28 -31.88
C ASP A 354 -26.28 0.89 -31.76
N THR A 355 -27.60 0.88 -31.55
CA THR A 355 -28.38 -0.35 -31.39
C THR A 355 -28.48 -1.15 -32.69
N ILE A 356 -28.41 -0.50 -33.86
CA ILE A 356 -28.48 -1.18 -35.16
C ILE A 356 -27.19 -1.96 -35.40
N SER A 357 -26.03 -1.32 -35.24
CA SER A 357 -24.73 -1.99 -35.38
C SER A 357 -24.57 -3.15 -34.39
N LEU A 358 -25.04 -2.98 -33.15
CA LEU A 358 -25.01 -4.05 -32.16
C LEU A 358 -25.94 -5.21 -32.54
N SER A 359 -27.16 -4.90 -32.99
CA SER A 359 -28.12 -5.91 -33.45
C SER A 359 -27.58 -6.67 -34.67
N GLN A 360 -26.94 -5.99 -35.62
CA GLN A 360 -26.28 -6.63 -36.76
C GLN A 360 -25.20 -7.62 -36.30
N LYS A 361 -24.36 -7.23 -35.34
CA LYS A 361 -23.34 -8.13 -34.77
C LYS A 361 -23.96 -9.36 -34.11
N LEU A 362 -25.03 -9.18 -33.33
CA LEU A 362 -25.75 -10.30 -32.71
C LEU A 362 -26.40 -11.23 -33.74
N SER A 363 -26.97 -10.68 -34.82
CA SER A 363 -27.50 -11.45 -35.94
C SER A 363 -26.41 -12.21 -36.68
N LEU A 364 -25.21 -11.65 -36.84
CA LEU A 364 -24.07 -12.37 -37.43
C LEU A 364 -23.67 -13.58 -36.59
N HIS A 365 -23.65 -13.47 -35.26
CA HIS A 365 -23.43 -14.62 -34.38
C HIS A 365 -24.51 -15.70 -34.55
N LEU A 366 -25.77 -15.30 -34.70
CA LEU A 366 -26.88 -16.21 -34.99
C LEU A 366 -26.70 -16.93 -36.33
N HIS A 367 -26.35 -16.21 -37.41
CA HIS A 367 -26.13 -16.80 -38.73
C HIS A 367 -24.88 -17.68 -38.79
N ALA A 368 -23.81 -17.28 -38.11
CA ALA A 368 -22.57 -18.04 -38.01
C ALA A 368 -22.67 -19.23 -37.03
N ARG A 369 -23.78 -19.35 -36.28
CA ARG A 369 -23.99 -20.39 -35.25
C ARG A 369 -22.92 -20.39 -34.17
N VAL A 370 -22.34 -19.22 -33.89
CA VAL A 370 -21.31 -19.04 -32.86
C VAL A 370 -21.97 -18.55 -31.57
N PRO A 371 -21.73 -19.19 -30.42
CA PRO A 371 -22.28 -18.71 -29.15
C PRO A 371 -21.86 -17.28 -28.85
N ILE A 372 -22.71 -16.55 -28.14
CA ILE A 372 -22.48 -15.13 -27.80
C ILE A 372 -22.20 -15.03 -26.32
N THR A 373 -21.03 -14.51 -25.95
CA THR A 373 -20.76 -14.16 -24.56
C THR A 373 -21.22 -12.73 -24.30
N LEU A 374 -22.27 -12.58 -23.50
CA LEU A 374 -22.77 -11.30 -23.02
C LEU A 374 -22.38 -11.12 -21.56
N HIS A 375 -21.98 -9.90 -21.20
CA HIS A 375 -21.71 -9.55 -19.81
C HIS A 375 -22.72 -8.51 -19.35
N PHE A 376 -23.21 -8.68 -18.13
CA PHE A 376 -24.26 -7.85 -17.56
C PHE A 376 -23.84 -7.22 -16.24
N PHE A 377 -24.33 -6.01 -15.97
CA PHE A 377 -24.23 -5.43 -14.64
C PHE A 377 -25.23 -6.06 -13.68
N LEU A 378 -24.76 -6.43 -12.50
CA LEU A 378 -25.59 -6.91 -11.41
C LEU A 378 -25.94 -5.78 -10.44
N TRP A 379 -27.13 -5.87 -9.87
CA TRP A 379 -27.62 -4.99 -8.79
C TRP A 379 -27.53 -5.64 -7.41
N ASP A 380 -27.16 -6.91 -7.33
CA ASP A 380 -26.90 -7.61 -6.08
C ASP A 380 -25.72 -8.56 -6.28
N ARG A 381 -24.76 -8.50 -5.36
CA ARG A 381 -23.56 -9.33 -5.34
C ARG A 381 -23.88 -10.79 -5.02
N SER A 382 -24.99 -11.06 -4.34
CA SER A 382 -25.45 -12.43 -4.06
C SER A 382 -25.80 -13.19 -5.36
N LEU A 383 -26.33 -12.48 -6.37
CA LEU A 383 -26.71 -13.06 -7.66
C LEU A 383 -25.50 -13.53 -8.48
N ALA A 384 -24.33 -12.92 -8.26
CA ALA A 384 -23.07 -13.37 -8.85
C ALA A 384 -22.62 -14.74 -8.32
N SER A 385 -23.07 -15.12 -7.11
CA SER A 385 -22.77 -16.42 -6.49
C SER A 385 -23.84 -17.49 -6.79
N SER A 386 -25.09 -17.08 -7.06
CA SER A 386 -26.21 -17.98 -7.36
C SER A 386 -26.35 -18.32 -8.84
N SER A 387 -25.93 -17.42 -9.74
CA SER A 387 -25.83 -17.73 -11.17
C SER A 387 -24.61 -18.61 -11.36
N GLY A 388 -24.81 -19.92 -11.51
CA GLY A 388 -23.78 -20.94 -11.72
C GLY A 388 -22.98 -20.82 -13.02
N ALA A 389 -22.50 -19.61 -13.35
CA ALA A 389 -21.36 -19.42 -14.22
C ALA A 389 -20.16 -20.10 -13.55
N THR A 390 -19.46 -20.92 -14.33
CA THR A 390 -18.42 -21.88 -13.90
C THR A 390 -17.13 -21.23 -13.36
N THR A 391 -17.22 -20.15 -12.60
CA THR A 391 -16.11 -19.63 -11.81
C THR A 391 -15.99 -20.47 -10.55
N ARG A 392 -15.10 -21.47 -10.59
CA ARG A 392 -14.56 -22.14 -9.40
C ARG A 392 -13.93 -21.08 -8.48
N ILE A 393 -14.73 -20.46 -7.63
CA ILE A 393 -14.24 -19.80 -6.44
C ILE A 393 -14.78 -20.60 -5.27
N ARG A 394 -13.98 -21.58 -4.83
CA ARG A 394 -14.12 -22.18 -3.51
C ARG A 394 -13.69 -21.10 -2.51
N VAL A 395 -14.57 -20.13 -2.24
CA VAL A 395 -14.39 -19.24 -1.10
C VAL A 395 -14.74 -20.07 0.13
N SER A 396 -13.71 -20.40 0.90
CA SER A 396 -13.83 -20.86 2.27
C SER A 396 -14.84 -19.99 3.00
N SER A 397 -15.90 -20.61 3.49
CA SER A 397 -16.86 -20.00 4.41
C SER A 397 -16.13 -19.54 5.68
N SER A 398 -15.80 -18.26 5.74
CA SER A 398 -15.53 -17.55 6.98
C SER A 398 -16.02 -16.12 6.82
N SER A 399 -17.30 -15.92 7.11
CA SER A 399 -17.89 -14.60 7.34
C SER A 399 -17.17 -13.94 8.53
N PRO A 400 -16.70 -12.69 8.46
CA PRO A 400 -16.59 -11.88 9.64
C PRO A 400 -18.00 -11.38 9.96
N SER A 401 -18.52 -11.79 11.11
CA SER A 401 -19.76 -11.28 11.68
C SER A 401 -19.69 -9.75 11.73
N ALA A 402 -20.63 -9.07 11.08
CA ALA A 402 -20.79 -7.64 11.21
C ALA A 402 -21.09 -7.33 12.69
N LEU A 403 -20.20 -6.58 13.34
CA LEU A 403 -20.44 -6.08 14.68
C LEU A 403 -21.68 -5.16 14.65
N PRO A 404 -22.65 -5.34 15.57
CA PRO A 404 -23.82 -4.48 15.64
C PRO A 404 -23.42 -3.07 16.08
N PHE A 405 -23.96 -2.06 15.39
CA PHE A 405 -23.86 -0.66 15.78
C PHE A 405 -24.40 -0.46 17.21
N PRO A 406 -23.74 0.33 18.07
CA PRO A 406 -24.26 0.63 19.40
C PRO A 406 -25.54 1.50 19.30
N PRO A 407 -26.59 1.20 20.06
CA PRO A 407 -27.82 1.97 20.06
C PRO A 407 -27.68 3.21 20.95
N GLY A 408 -28.10 4.37 20.44
CA GLY A 408 -28.51 5.49 21.28
C GLY A 408 -27.91 6.85 20.93
N MET A 409 -28.53 7.56 19.99
CA MET A 409 -28.97 8.93 20.29
C MET A 409 -30.17 9.24 19.40
N GLN A 410 -31.35 9.23 20.02
CA GLN A 410 -32.61 9.60 19.40
C GLN A 410 -32.52 11.08 18.95
N PHE A 411 -32.68 11.33 17.66
CA PHE A 411 -32.94 12.68 17.17
C PHE A 411 -34.39 13.02 17.48
N SER A 412 -34.62 13.69 18.60
CA SER A 412 -35.87 14.39 18.86
C SER A 412 -35.94 15.59 17.92
N SER A 413 -36.85 15.52 16.96
CA SER A 413 -37.35 16.65 16.19
C SER A 413 -37.93 17.72 17.12
N ASN A 414 -37.52 18.98 16.97
CA ASN A 414 -38.45 20.11 16.93
C ASN A 414 -37.80 21.41 16.41
N PRO A 415 -38.59 22.33 15.81
CA PRO A 415 -38.10 23.39 14.94
C PRO A 415 -38.11 24.81 15.55
N SER A 416 -37.29 25.69 14.96
CA SER A 416 -37.39 27.18 14.89
C SER A 416 -37.08 28.05 16.12
N ALA A 417 -36.13 28.99 15.94
CA ALA A 417 -36.26 30.47 16.11
C ALA A 417 -35.04 31.15 16.78
N ASN A 418 -34.40 32.06 16.01
CA ASN A 418 -33.68 33.31 16.34
C ASN A 418 -33.06 33.54 17.73
N GLN A 419 -31.77 33.94 17.76
CA GLN A 419 -31.21 35.19 18.35
C GLN A 419 -29.69 35.04 18.63
N ILE A 420 -28.81 35.74 17.92
CA ILE A 420 -28.05 36.97 18.31
C ILE A 420 -26.95 36.75 19.38
N VAL A 421 -25.71 36.97 18.94
CA VAL A 421 -24.38 37.10 19.61
C VAL A 421 -24.41 38.26 20.65
N PRO A 422 -23.70 38.23 21.81
CA PRO A 422 -22.30 38.68 21.87
C PRO A 422 -21.35 38.09 22.94
N LEU A 423 -20.05 38.16 22.57
CA LEU A 423 -18.84 38.03 23.40
C LEU A 423 -18.79 39.08 24.54
N PRO A 424 -17.99 38.85 25.60
CA PRO A 424 -17.00 39.88 25.97
C PRO A 424 -15.63 39.35 26.47
N SER A 425 -14.72 40.33 26.60
CA SER A 425 -13.25 40.34 26.63
C SER A 425 -12.54 40.21 28.00
N GLU A 426 -11.21 39.96 27.89
CA GLU A 426 -10.06 40.60 28.60
C GLU A 426 -9.50 40.12 29.99
N VAL A 427 -8.37 39.37 29.91
CA VAL A 427 -7.03 39.43 30.62
C VAL A 427 -6.86 39.17 32.17
N PRO A 428 -5.63 38.96 32.72
CA PRO A 428 -4.96 37.67 33.00
C PRO A 428 -4.58 37.40 34.48
N SER A 429 -4.11 36.18 34.81
CA SER A 429 -3.14 35.96 35.91
C SER A 429 -2.42 34.61 35.80
N GLU A 430 -1.12 34.65 36.10
CA GLU A 430 -0.12 33.58 36.07
C GLU A 430 -0.27 32.59 37.23
N GLY A 431 0.22 31.35 37.04
CA GLY A 431 0.42 30.39 38.14
C GLY A 431 0.51 28.91 37.73
N GLU A 432 1.73 28.46 37.48
CA GLU A 432 2.33 27.11 37.62
C GLU A 432 1.57 25.78 37.28
N ILE A 433 2.18 25.06 36.31
CA ILE A 433 2.58 23.63 36.26
C ILE A 433 1.51 22.54 36.57
N VAL A 434 1.28 21.63 35.60
CA VAL A 434 1.46 20.15 35.68
C VAL A 434 0.82 19.45 34.46
N GLU A 435 1.55 18.43 33.99
CA GLU A 435 1.27 17.36 33.03
C GLU A 435 -0.19 17.06 32.64
N ASN A 436 -0.42 16.92 31.32
CA ASN A 436 -1.48 16.07 30.79
C ASN A 436 -0.86 15.02 29.84
N ARG A 437 -0.66 13.81 30.39
CA ARG A 437 -0.82 12.54 29.66
C ARG A 437 -2.32 12.33 29.42
N VAL A 438 -2.72 11.95 28.21
CA VAL A 438 -3.49 10.71 27.96
C VAL A 438 -3.28 10.28 26.52
N ASP A 439 -2.97 9.00 26.43
CA ASP A 439 -2.99 8.06 25.33
C ASP A 439 -3.97 8.33 24.17
N ARG A 440 -3.49 8.03 22.97
CA ARG A 440 -4.34 7.48 21.93
C ARG A 440 -3.75 6.18 21.43
N ASP A 441 -4.32 5.13 22.00
CA ASP A 441 -4.27 3.75 21.57
C ASP A 441 -4.94 3.62 20.18
N THR A 442 -4.23 3.06 19.20
CA THR A 442 -4.83 2.45 18.01
C THR A 442 -4.30 1.03 17.90
N THR A 443 -5.09 0.13 18.48
CA THR A 443 -5.03 -1.31 18.35
C THR A 443 -5.34 -1.76 16.91
N GLY A 444 -4.59 -2.74 16.42
CA GLY A 444 -4.79 -3.39 15.12
C GLY A 444 -3.81 -4.56 14.89
N GLU A 445 -4.02 -5.64 15.64
CA GLU A 445 -3.41 -6.98 15.55
C GLU A 445 -3.50 -7.54 14.09
N ALA A 446 -2.63 -8.40 13.53
CA ALA A 446 -1.81 -9.51 14.01
C ALA A 446 -0.70 -9.79 12.95
N SER A 447 0.45 -10.44 13.12
CA SER A 447 0.95 -11.40 14.11
C SER A 447 2.46 -11.58 13.87
N PHE A 448 3.30 -11.44 14.91
CA PHE A 448 4.50 -12.29 15.06
C PHE A 448 4.61 -12.66 16.54
N ARG A 449 4.35 -13.93 16.85
CA ARG A 449 4.62 -14.53 18.16
C ARG A 449 6.09 -14.98 18.19
N PHE A 450 6.89 -14.39 19.07
CA PHE A 450 8.03 -15.12 19.62
C PHE A 450 7.46 -16.11 20.64
N ARG A 451 7.66 -17.40 20.40
CA ARG A 451 7.47 -18.42 21.43
C ARG A 451 8.75 -18.49 22.25
N ASP A 452 8.60 -18.34 23.56
CA ASP A 452 9.58 -18.73 24.56
C ASP A 452 10.12 -20.13 24.28
N PHE A 453 11.44 -20.27 24.27
CA PHE A 453 12.08 -21.54 24.58
C PHE A 453 12.78 -21.38 25.93
N ALA A 454 12.06 -21.77 26.98
CA ALA A 454 12.64 -22.13 28.24
C ALA A 454 13.60 -23.30 28.03
N LEU A 455 14.83 -23.17 28.53
CA LEU A 455 15.76 -24.29 28.69
C LEU A 455 15.23 -25.27 29.74
N PRO A 456 15.27 -26.58 29.48
CA PRO A 456 15.47 -27.54 30.54
C PRO A 456 16.80 -28.29 30.35
N ASN A 457 17.46 -28.44 31.49
CA ASN A 457 18.65 -29.24 31.79
C ASN A 457 18.75 -30.58 31.05
N ASN A 458 20.01 -31.05 30.95
CA ASN A 458 20.48 -32.41 30.67
C ASN A 458 20.39 -32.84 29.18
N TRP A 459 21.40 -33.41 28.51
CA TRP A 459 22.53 -34.26 28.91
C TRP A 459 23.60 -34.32 27.78
N ILE A 460 24.86 -34.57 28.22
CA ILE A 460 26.06 -35.11 27.52
C ILE A 460 26.81 -34.19 26.56
#